data_AF-A0A8C9A5M1-F1
#
_entry.id   AF-A0A8C9A5M1-F1
#
_cell.length_a   1.000
_cell.length_b   1.000
_cell.length_c   1.000
_cell.angle_alpha   90.00
_cell.angle_beta   90.00
_cell.angle_gamma   90.00
#
_symmetry.space_group_name_H-M   'P 1'
#
loop_
_entity.id
_entity.type
_entity.pdbx_description
1 polymer ?
#
loop_
_entity_poly.entity_id
_entity_poly.type
_entity_poly.pdbx_seq_one_letter_code
_entity_poly.pdbx_strand_id
1 'polypeptide(L)'
;PASPSGAKPPNPLGKRMLYYLIARFLQSGPCNKSAQLIPRRLDWEGKEHRRSFEDLVAANAHIPPDYLLKICERIGPLLDKEIPQSVPGVQTLLGVGRQSLLRDAKGEIFRF
;
A
#
# COMPACT_ATOMS: atom_id res chain seq x y z
N PRO A 1 4.99 37.88 -21.50
CA PRO A 1 4.82 37.42 -20.11
C PRO A 1 3.61 36.47 -20.00
N ALA A 2 3.85 35.15 -19.97
CA ALA A 2 2.81 34.14 -19.82
C ALA A 2 3.35 32.86 -19.17
N SER A 3 2.75 32.51 -18.03
CA SER A 3 2.60 31.19 -17.37
C SER A 3 3.84 30.35 -16.99
N PRO A 4 4.07 30.05 -15.69
CA PRO A 4 4.98 28.98 -15.28
C PRO A 4 4.28 27.63 -15.43
N SER A 5 4.72 26.86 -16.42
CA SER A 5 4.30 25.48 -16.66
C SER A 5 4.95 24.51 -15.66
N GLY A 6 4.14 23.65 -15.04
CA GLY A 6 4.56 22.27 -14.83
C GLY A 6 5.14 21.86 -13.46
N ALA A 7 4.68 22.41 -12.34
CA ALA A 7 4.95 21.79 -11.04
C ALA A 7 4.04 20.54 -10.85
N LYS A 8 4.53 19.36 -11.27
CA LYS A 8 3.83 18.08 -11.07
C LYS A 8 4.16 17.49 -9.68
N PRO A 9 3.17 16.93 -8.95
CA PRO A 9 3.34 16.59 -7.54
C PRO A 9 4.40 15.50 -7.29
N PRO A 10 5.04 15.53 -6.11
CA PRO A 10 6.01 14.51 -5.71
C PRO A 10 5.34 13.15 -5.74
N ASN A 11 5.97 12.23 -6.47
CA ASN A 11 5.56 10.84 -6.54
C ASN A 11 5.56 10.29 -5.10
N PRO A 12 4.40 10.00 -4.45
CA PRO A 12 4.35 9.82 -3.00
C PRO A 12 5.15 8.59 -2.63
N LEU A 13 6.16 8.75 -1.78
CA LEU A 13 7.02 7.66 -1.31
C LEU A 13 6.20 6.45 -0.82
N GLY A 14 5.05 6.71 -0.19
CA GLY A 14 4.12 5.68 0.29
C GLY A 14 3.52 4.80 -0.81
N LYS A 15 3.16 5.34 -1.99
CA LYS A 15 2.58 4.53 -3.09
C LYS A 15 3.59 3.48 -3.57
N ARG A 16 4.87 3.84 -3.63
CA ARG A 16 5.94 2.91 -4.05
C ARG A 16 6.15 1.78 -3.06
N MET A 17 6.22 2.10 -1.77
CA MET A 17 6.38 1.10 -0.72
C MET A 17 5.21 0.11 -0.72
N LEU A 18 3.99 0.61 -0.89
CA LEU A 18 2.80 -0.23 -0.98
C LEU A 18 2.87 -1.21 -2.17
N TYR A 19 3.18 -0.72 -3.38
CA TYR A 19 3.32 -1.60 -4.55
C TYR A 19 4.42 -2.65 -4.37
N TYR A 20 5.54 -2.28 -3.76
CA TYR A 20 6.60 -3.23 -3.43
C TYR A 20 6.11 -4.33 -2.48
N LEU A 21 5.44 -3.96 -1.38
CA LEU A 21 4.92 -4.92 -0.40
C LEU A 21 3.87 -5.87 -1.01
N ILE A 22 2.98 -5.35 -1.87
CA ILE A 22 1.99 -6.17 -2.59
C ILE A 22 2.70 -7.18 -3.50
N ALA A 23 3.65 -6.73 -4.31
CA ALA A 23 4.35 -7.64 -5.22
C ALA A 23 5.22 -8.66 -4.48
N ARG A 24 5.85 -8.25 -3.37
CA ARG A 24 6.62 -9.15 -2.49
C ARG A 24 5.73 -10.23 -1.88
N PHE A 25 4.52 -9.88 -1.46
CA PHE A 25 3.53 -10.84 -0.98
C PHE A 25 3.10 -11.83 -2.09
N LEU A 26 2.73 -11.29 -3.27
CA LEU A 26 2.29 -12.09 -4.41
C LEU A 26 3.37 -13.05 -4.92
N GLN A 27 4.66 -12.67 -4.86
CA GLN A 27 5.78 -13.51 -5.30
C GLN A 27 5.86 -14.84 -4.55
N SER A 28 5.49 -14.85 -3.27
CA SER A 28 5.48 -16.06 -2.42
C SER A 28 4.19 -16.89 -2.54
N GLY A 29 3.18 -16.37 -3.22
CA GLY A 29 1.84 -16.95 -3.30
C GLY A 29 1.51 -17.56 -4.67
N PRO A 30 0.26 -18.06 -4.83
CA PRO A 30 -0.21 -18.63 -6.09
C PRO A 30 -0.28 -17.60 -7.23
N CYS A 31 -0.27 -16.30 -6.90
CA CYS A 31 -0.38 -15.19 -7.84
C CYS A 31 0.99 -14.58 -8.22
N ASN A 32 2.05 -15.38 -8.23
CA ASN A 32 3.42 -14.92 -8.51
C ASN A 32 3.59 -14.25 -9.89
N LYS A 33 2.78 -14.63 -10.89
CA LYS A 33 2.76 -13.98 -12.22
C LYS A 33 2.36 -12.50 -12.12
N SER A 34 1.43 -12.17 -11.23
CA SER A 34 0.96 -10.80 -11.02
C SER A 34 2.00 -9.92 -10.32
N ALA A 35 2.97 -10.50 -9.61
CA ALA A 35 4.08 -9.75 -9.01
C ALA A 35 4.96 -9.04 -10.06
N GLN A 36 4.87 -9.44 -11.34
CA GLN A 36 5.61 -8.82 -12.44
C GLN A 36 4.99 -7.49 -12.92
N LEU A 37 3.79 -7.13 -12.43
CA LEU A 37 3.06 -5.93 -12.86
C LEU A 37 3.50 -4.63 -12.15
N ILE A 38 4.66 -4.62 -11.48
CA ILE A 38 5.14 -3.41 -10.81
C ILE A 38 5.46 -2.33 -11.84
N PRO A 39 4.92 -1.11 -11.71
CA PRO A 39 5.20 -0.01 -12.62
C PRO A 39 6.69 0.31 -12.69
N ARG A 40 7.19 0.59 -13.90
CA ARG A 40 8.58 1.02 -14.11
C ARG A 40 8.85 2.36 -13.42
N ARG A 41 10.07 2.52 -12.93
CA ARG A 41 10.51 3.79 -12.33
C ARG A 41 10.75 4.79 -13.45
N LEU A 42 10.14 5.98 -13.36
CA LEU A 42 10.57 7.14 -14.13
C LEU A 42 11.59 7.92 -13.29
N ASP A 43 12.69 8.35 -13.88
CA ASP A 43 13.56 9.34 -13.26
C ASP A 43 13.00 10.76 -13.43
N TRP A 44 13.82 11.74 -13.05
CA TRP A 44 13.51 13.16 -13.12
C TRP A 44 13.57 13.71 -14.56
N GLU A 45 14.17 12.99 -15.51
CA GLU A 45 14.17 13.29 -16.95
C GLU A 45 13.03 12.59 -17.70
N GLY A 46 12.19 11.81 -17.00
CA GLY A 46 11.11 11.02 -17.61
C GLY A 46 11.58 9.75 -18.30
N LYS A 47 12.83 9.34 -18.10
CA LYS A 47 13.40 8.10 -18.61
C LYS A 47 13.00 6.94 -17.72
N GLU A 48 12.58 5.84 -18.35
CA GLU A 48 12.28 4.60 -17.64
C GLU A 48 13.58 3.94 -17.15
N HIS A 49 13.72 3.86 -15.83
CA HIS A 49 14.70 3.02 -15.17
C HIS A 49 14.04 1.69 -14.82
N ARG A 50 14.42 0.65 -15.57
CA ARG A 50 14.19 -0.75 -15.17
C ARG A 50 15.12 -1.08 -13.99
N ARG A 51 14.89 -0.50 -12.82
CA ARG A 51 15.32 -1.22 -11.62
C ARG A 51 14.42 -2.45 -11.55
N SER A 52 14.99 -3.63 -11.74
CA SER A 52 14.19 -4.85 -11.78
C SER A 52 13.54 -5.07 -10.42
N PHE A 53 12.42 -5.79 -10.39
CA PHE A 53 11.83 -6.17 -9.11
C PHE A 53 12.83 -7.00 -8.27
N GLU A 54 13.67 -7.81 -8.92
CA GLU A 54 14.74 -8.56 -8.28
C GLU A 54 15.76 -7.65 -7.59
N ASP A 55 16.15 -6.54 -8.21
CA ASP A 55 17.04 -5.54 -7.58
C ASP A 55 16.41 -4.88 -6.36
N LEU A 56 15.09 -4.65 -6.40
CA LEU A 56 14.35 -4.11 -5.26
C LEU A 56 14.26 -5.13 -4.13
N VAL A 57 14.02 -6.39 -4.44
CA VAL A 57 14.01 -7.50 -3.48
C VAL A 57 15.40 -7.66 -2.86
N ALA A 58 16.46 -7.62 -3.66
CA ALA A 58 17.84 -7.71 -3.18
C ALA A 58 18.19 -6.53 -2.24
N ALA A 59 17.83 -5.31 -2.62
CA ALA A 59 18.04 -4.12 -1.78
C ALA A 59 17.21 -4.13 -0.49
N ASN A 60 16.10 -4.86 -0.46
CA ASN A 60 15.17 -4.95 0.68
C ASN A 60 15.04 -6.38 1.19
N ALA A 61 16.12 -7.17 1.16
CA ALA A 61 16.12 -8.58 1.54
C ALA A 61 15.67 -8.83 2.99
N HIS A 62 15.81 -7.81 3.86
CA HIS A 62 15.34 -7.83 5.24
C HIS A 62 13.80 -7.83 5.37
N ILE A 63 13.06 -7.55 4.29
CA ILE A 63 11.59 -7.54 4.28
C ILE A 63 11.09 -8.93 3.83
N PRO A 64 10.47 -9.71 4.73
CA PRO A 64 9.96 -11.02 4.39
C PRO A 64 8.70 -10.90 3.51
N PRO A 65 8.34 -11.95 2.76
CA PRO A 65 7.18 -11.92 1.88
C PRO A 65 5.83 -11.81 2.61
N ASP A 66 5.77 -12.25 3.88
CA ASP A 66 4.59 -12.13 4.74
C ASP A 66 4.48 -10.78 5.46
N TYR A 67 5.38 -9.83 5.20
CA TYR A 67 5.43 -8.56 5.93
C TYR A 67 4.13 -7.74 5.79
N LEU A 68 3.52 -7.75 4.60
CA LEU A 68 2.24 -7.09 4.37
C LEU A 68 1.12 -7.69 5.23
N LEU A 69 1.09 -9.02 5.35
CA LEU A 69 0.11 -9.73 6.18
C LEU A 69 0.28 -9.36 7.66
N LYS A 70 1.52 -9.36 8.17
CA LYS A 70 1.83 -8.96 9.54
C LYS A 70 1.39 -7.52 9.86
N ILE A 71 1.51 -6.61 8.88
CA ILE A 71 0.99 -5.25 9.00
C ILE A 71 -0.53 -5.28 9.18
N CYS A 72 -1.25 -5.99 8.31
CA CYS A 72 -2.71 -6.12 8.38
C CYS A 72 -3.19 -6.71 9.71
N GLU A 73 -2.51 -7.75 10.20
CA GLU A 73 -2.81 -8.39 11.49
C GLU A 73 -2.59 -7.45 12.68
N ARG A 74 -1.58 -6.57 12.60
CA ARG A 74 -1.24 -5.67 13.70
C ARG A 74 -2.11 -4.42 13.74
N ILE A 75 -2.52 -3.89 12.59
CA ILE A 75 -3.31 -2.65 12.55
C ILE A 75 -4.71 -2.87 13.11
N GLY A 76 -5.36 -4.00 12.82
CA GLY A 76 -6.74 -4.28 13.28
C GLY A 76 -6.93 -4.08 14.79
N PRO A 77 -6.20 -4.84 15.64
CA PRO A 77 -6.29 -4.70 17.10
C PRO A 77 -5.85 -3.34 17.64
N LEU A 78 -4.89 -2.67 16.99
CA LEU A 78 -4.49 -1.31 17.36
C LEU A 78 -5.63 -0.33 17.10
N LEU A 79 -6.29 -0.46 15.96
CA LEU A 79 -7.40 0.40 15.59
C LEU A 79 -8.66 0.09 16.42
N ASP A 80 -8.91 -1.17 16.78
CA ASP A 80 -10.05 -1.56 17.63
C ASP A 80 -9.99 -0.96 19.04
N LYS A 81 -8.78 -0.66 19.54
CA LYS A 81 -8.58 0.03 20.83
C LYS A 81 -9.01 1.49 20.77
N GLU A 82 -8.68 2.18 19.69
CA GLU A 82 -8.98 3.61 19.52
C GLU A 82 -10.41 3.84 19.02
N ILE A 83 -10.87 3.01 18.07
CA ILE A 83 -12.17 3.14 17.41
C ILE A 83 -12.80 1.75 17.33
N PRO A 84 -13.65 1.37 18.30
CA PRO A 84 -14.25 0.05 18.32
C PRO A 84 -15.22 -0.16 17.15
N GLN A 85 -15.28 -1.42 16.68
CA GLN A 85 -16.29 -1.91 15.73
C GLN A 85 -17.70 -1.66 16.28
N SER A 86 -18.65 -1.37 15.38
CA SER A 86 -20.06 -1.23 15.78
C SER A 86 -20.71 -2.56 16.19
N VAL A 87 -20.19 -3.68 15.70
CA VAL A 87 -20.73 -5.01 15.97
C VAL A 87 -19.69 -5.83 16.73
N PRO A 88 -20.00 -6.27 17.97
CA PRO A 88 -19.12 -7.14 18.74
C PRO A 88 -18.84 -8.46 18.00
N GLY A 89 -17.59 -8.90 18.01
CA GLY A 89 -17.19 -10.18 17.42
C GLY A 89 -16.88 -10.15 15.91
N VAL A 90 -17.15 -9.05 15.22
CA VAL A 90 -16.76 -8.89 13.80
C VAL A 90 -15.35 -8.33 13.71
N GLN A 91 -14.43 -9.10 13.12
CA GLN A 91 -13.08 -8.64 12.78
C GLN A 91 -12.91 -8.62 11.26
N THR A 92 -13.04 -7.44 10.66
CA THR A 92 -12.80 -7.24 9.23
C THR A 92 -12.07 -5.93 8.99
N LEU A 93 -11.16 -5.95 8.01
CA LEU A 93 -10.42 -4.78 7.54
C LEU A 93 -11.05 -4.16 6.27
N LEU A 94 -11.93 -4.90 5.60
CA LEU A 94 -12.48 -4.56 4.29
C LEU A 94 -13.95 -4.16 4.35
N GLY A 95 -14.49 -3.94 5.55
CA GLY A 95 -15.84 -3.42 5.73
C GLY A 95 -15.97 -1.95 5.31
N VAL A 96 -17.16 -1.41 5.51
CA VAL A 96 -17.49 0.00 5.24
C VAL A 96 -17.64 0.73 6.58
N GLY A 97 -17.44 2.05 6.60
CA GLY A 97 -17.64 2.87 7.80
C GLY A 97 -16.82 2.32 8.98
N ARG A 98 -17.47 2.07 10.13
CA ARG A 98 -16.82 1.58 11.37
C ARG A 98 -16.35 0.12 11.32
N GLN A 99 -16.64 -0.60 10.24
CA GLN A 99 -16.08 -1.92 9.96
C GLN A 99 -14.90 -1.89 8.97
N SER A 100 -14.51 -0.71 8.48
CA SER A 100 -13.36 -0.54 7.59
C SER A 100 -12.05 -0.37 8.37
N LEU A 101 -10.93 -0.76 7.75
CA LEU A 101 -9.59 -0.37 8.20
C LEU A 101 -9.39 1.15 8.21
N LEU A 102 -10.15 1.87 7.38
CA LEU A 102 -10.03 3.33 7.26
C LEU A 102 -10.94 4.09 8.23
N ARG A 103 -11.71 3.41 9.09
CA ARG A 103 -12.72 4.03 9.96
C ARG A 103 -12.19 5.17 10.82
N ASP A 104 -13.03 6.18 11.00
CA ASP A 104 -12.77 7.32 11.88
C ASP A 104 -13.84 7.44 12.99
N ALA A 105 -13.63 8.36 13.93
CA ALA A 105 -14.55 8.60 15.03
C ALA A 105 -15.92 9.12 14.57
N LYS A 106 -15.98 9.75 13.39
CA LYS A 106 -17.21 10.33 12.82
C LYS A 106 -18.08 9.26 12.14
N GLY A 107 -17.52 8.09 11.85
CA GLY A 107 -18.21 7.02 11.15
C GLY A 107 -18.50 7.36 9.69
N GLU A 108 -17.79 8.35 9.13
CA GLU A 108 -17.99 8.76 7.75
C GLU A 108 -17.59 7.62 6.82
N ILE A 109 -18.46 7.34 5.84
CA ILE A 109 -18.10 6.45 4.75
C ILE A 109 -17.18 7.25 3.85
N PHE A 110 -15.90 6.86 3.76
CA PHE A 110 -14.98 7.43 2.78
C PHE A 110 -15.57 7.22 1.38
N ARG A 111 -16.11 8.30 0.80
CA ARG A 111 -16.54 8.33 -0.60
C ARG A 111 -15.29 8.56 -1.44
N PHE A 112 -14.99 7.59 -2.30
CA PHE A 112 -13.93 7.67 -3.30
C PHE A 112 -14.35 8.55 -4.48
#